data_AF-A0A946EAL1-F1
#
_entry.id   AF-A0A946EAL1-F1
#
_cell.length_a   1.000
_cell.length_b   1.000
_cell.length_c   1.000
_cell.angle_alpha   90.00
_cell.angle_beta   90.00
_cell.angle_gamma   90.00
#
_symmetry.space_group_name_H-M   'P 1'
#
loop_
_entity.id
_entity.type
_entity.pdbx_description
1 polymer ?
#
loop_
_entity_poly.entity_id
_entity_poly.type
_entity_poly.pdbx_seq_one_letter_code
_entity_poly.pdbx_strand_id
1 'polypeptide(L)'
;MEFVAWFTHKYIMHGVFWNIHADHHVKRPGFIEKNDLFILVFALPSWLFIMFGMMYQLPPVVDVGIGIALYGACYFLVHDVFIHQRFKWLKKSKNSYLMGIRKAHKVHHKHLGKEDGECFGMLIVPLKYIREAKRANTVSSR
;
A
#
# COMPACT_ATOMS: atom_id res chain seq x y z
N MET A 1 -6.48 8.41 6.35
CA MET A 1 -5.39 7.42 6.36
C MET A 1 -4.45 7.53 5.16
N GLU A 2 -4.92 7.68 3.91
CA GLU A 2 -4.03 7.75 2.73
C GLU A 2 -2.89 8.77 2.84
N PHE A 3 -3.16 10.00 3.29
CA PHE A 3 -2.11 11.01 3.44
C PHE A 3 -1.01 10.58 4.43
N VAL A 4 -1.39 9.93 5.53
CA VAL A 4 -0.45 9.38 6.51
C VAL A 4 0.36 8.25 5.88
N ALA A 5 -0.29 7.34 5.14
CA ALA A 5 0.39 6.25 4.45
C ALA A 5 1.38 6.78 3.39
N TRP A 6 0.98 7.78 2.60
CA TRP A 6 1.84 8.46 1.63
C TRP A 6 3.03 9.13 2.30
N PHE A 7 2.80 9.86 3.40
CA PHE A 7 3.85 10.53 4.16
C PHE A 7 4.84 9.51 4.74
N THR A 8 4.33 8.47 5.39
CA THR A 8 5.14 7.37 5.92
C THR A 8 5.95 6.71 4.80
N HIS A 9 5.33 6.43 3.66
CA HIS A 9 6.02 5.80 2.54
C HIS A 9 7.14 6.71 2.00
N LYS A 10 6.86 7.99 1.76
CA LYS A 10 7.83 8.92 1.17
C LYS A 10 8.96 9.32 2.12
N TYR A 11 8.66 9.63 3.38
CA TYR A 11 9.63 10.24 4.29
C TYR A 11 10.19 9.28 5.33
N ILE A 12 9.47 8.21 5.66
CA ILE A 12 9.89 7.24 6.68
C ILE A 12 10.50 6.01 6.01
N MET A 13 9.76 5.37 5.09
CA MET A 13 10.21 4.16 4.40
C MET A 13 11.27 4.46 3.35
N HIS A 14 11.07 5.48 2.51
CA HIS A 14 12.11 6.04 1.61
C HIS A 14 13.05 7.03 2.29
N GLY A 15 13.01 7.13 3.62
CA GLY A 15 13.87 8.02 4.40
C GLY A 15 14.78 7.24 5.34
N VAL A 16 14.50 7.36 6.64
CA VAL A 16 15.31 6.78 7.72
C VAL A 16 15.30 5.24 7.68
N PHE A 17 14.19 4.63 7.25
CA PHE A 17 14.05 3.18 7.19
C PHE A 17 14.25 2.59 5.80
N TRP A 18 14.98 3.27 4.92
CA TRP A 18 15.29 2.77 3.57
C TRP A 18 15.96 1.40 3.61
N ASN A 19 16.82 1.12 4.58
CA ASN A 19 17.49 -0.19 4.69
C ASN A 19 16.52 -1.37 4.88
N ILE A 20 15.30 -1.11 5.36
CA ILE A 20 14.22 -2.09 5.52
C ILE A 20 13.37 -2.13 4.24
N HIS A 21 13.06 -0.96 3.66
CA HIS A 21 12.21 -0.84 2.49
C HIS A 21 12.91 -1.19 1.16
N ALA A 22 14.23 -1.04 1.06
CA ALA A 22 15.01 -1.33 -0.15
C ALA A 22 14.88 -2.80 -0.60
N ASP A 23 14.70 -3.72 0.36
CA ASP A 23 14.45 -5.15 0.11
C ASP A 23 13.16 -5.39 -0.68
N HIS A 24 12.19 -4.48 -0.54
CA HIS A 24 10.93 -4.52 -1.27
C HIS A 24 11.07 -3.97 -2.70
N HIS A 25 11.97 -3.01 -2.91
CA HIS A 25 12.30 -2.49 -4.26
C HIS A 25 13.13 -3.47 -5.08
N VAL A 26 14.06 -4.16 -4.44
CA VAL A 26 14.89 -5.18 -5.08
C VAL A 26 14.30 -6.55 -4.80
N LYS A 27 13.48 -7.06 -5.71
CA LYS A 27 12.82 -8.38 -5.55
C LYS A 27 13.82 -9.48 -5.19
N ARG A 28 13.71 -9.99 -3.97
CA ARG A 28 14.44 -11.17 -3.51
C ARG A 28 13.52 -12.41 -3.54
N PRO A 29 14.07 -13.60 -3.80
CA PRO A 29 13.31 -14.83 -3.64
C PRO A 29 12.95 -15.02 -2.16
N GLY A 30 11.66 -15.17 -1.87
CA GLY A 30 11.15 -15.33 -0.51
C GLY A 30 9.69 -14.92 -0.41
N PHE A 31 9.00 -15.44 0.61
CA PHE A 31 7.63 -15.03 0.92
C PHE A 31 7.58 -13.83 1.89
N ILE A 32 8.56 -13.76 2.79
CA ILE A 32 8.70 -12.71 3.81
C ILE A 32 9.77 -11.73 3.36
N GLU A 33 9.45 -10.43 3.40
CA GLU A 33 10.40 -9.35 3.14
C GLU A 33 10.61 -8.54 4.43
N LYS A 34 11.77 -7.89 4.58
CA LYS A 34 11.99 -7.00 5.75
C LYS A 34 10.93 -5.90 5.86
N ASN A 35 10.40 -5.50 4.71
CA ASN A 35 9.32 -4.54 4.60
C ASN A 35 8.03 -4.96 5.30
N ASP A 36 7.82 -6.26 5.56
CA ASP A 36 6.64 -6.74 6.29
C ASP A 36 6.62 -6.23 7.74
N LEU A 37 7.77 -5.80 8.27
CA LEU A 37 7.86 -5.12 9.57
C LEU A 37 7.02 -3.84 9.62
N PHE A 38 6.81 -3.14 8.49
CA PHE A 38 5.98 -1.94 8.45
C PHE A 38 4.50 -2.23 8.72
N ILE A 39 4.04 -3.48 8.63
CA ILE A 39 2.70 -3.87 9.06
C ILE A 39 2.54 -3.55 10.56
N LEU A 40 3.57 -3.79 11.38
CA LEU A 40 3.53 -3.53 12.82
C LEU A 40 3.38 -2.04 13.15
N VAL A 41 3.93 -1.16 12.30
CA VAL A 41 3.84 0.30 12.47
C VAL A 41 2.40 0.79 12.46
N PHE A 42 1.49 0.09 11.76
CA PHE A 42 0.07 0.43 11.73
C PHE A 42 -0.77 -0.51 12.60
N ALA A 43 -0.41 -1.79 12.68
CA ALA A 43 -1.15 -2.78 13.47
C ALA A 43 -1.06 -2.51 14.97
N LEU A 44 0.12 -2.13 15.50
CA LEU A 44 0.28 -1.85 16.93
C LEU A 44 -0.53 -0.62 17.37
N PRO A 45 -0.45 0.56 16.71
CA PRO A 45 -1.31 1.69 17.06
C PRO A 45 -2.80 1.37 16.92
N SER A 46 -3.20 0.64 15.86
CA SER A 46 -4.59 0.22 15.67
C SER A 46 -5.09 -0.62 16.86
N TRP A 47 -4.33 -1.64 17.25
CA TRP A 47 -4.66 -2.50 18.39
C TRP A 47 -4.72 -1.70 19.70
N LEU A 48 -3.73 -0.85 19.97
CA LEU A 48 -3.70 -0.04 21.18
C LEU A 48 -4.87 0.94 21.26
N PHE A 49 -5.24 1.59 20.16
CA PHE A 49 -6.41 2.47 20.12
C PHE A 49 -7.72 1.72 20.37
N ILE A 50 -7.88 0.52 19.79
CA ILE A 50 -9.06 -0.31 20.05
C ILE A 50 -9.08 -0.75 21.52
N MET A 51 -7.97 -1.31 22.01
CA MET A 51 -7.86 -1.85 23.36
C MET A 51 -8.11 -0.77 24.42
N PHE A 52 -7.37 0.33 24.39
CA PHE A 52 -7.54 1.41 25.34
C PHE A 52 -8.87 2.15 25.14
N GLY A 53 -9.32 2.34 23.90
CA GLY A 53 -10.63 2.92 23.62
C GLY A 53 -11.77 2.11 24.25
N MET A 54 -11.68 0.78 24.20
CA MET A 54 -12.63 -0.10 24.89
C MET A 54 -12.49 -0.04 26.42
N MET A 55 -11.27 -0.13 26.95
CA MET A 55 -11.01 -0.12 28.40
C MET A 55 -11.50 1.17 29.07
N TYR A 56 -11.31 2.31 28.42
CA TYR A 56 -11.70 3.63 28.94
C TYR A 56 -13.05 4.12 28.43
N GLN A 57 -13.81 3.29 27.70
CA GLN A 57 -15.13 3.65 27.14
C GLN A 57 -15.09 4.95 26.31
N LEU A 58 -14.11 5.03 25.40
CA LEU A 58 -13.92 6.14 24.47
C LEU A 58 -14.20 5.68 23.03
N PRO A 59 -15.48 5.62 22.58
CA PRO A 59 -15.83 5.16 21.24
C PRO A 59 -15.06 5.84 20.10
N PRO A 60 -14.83 7.17 20.11
CA PRO A 60 -14.07 7.81 19.03
C PRO A 60 -12.63 7.28 18.90
N VAL A 61 -12.02 6.82 19.99
CA VAL A 61 -10.67 6.24 19.98
C VAL A 61 -10.70 4.85 19.36
N VAL A 62 -11.74 4.07 19.66
CA VAL A 62 -11.98 2.77 19.02
C VAL A 62 -12.18 2.96 17.51
N ASP A 63 -12.97 3.95 17.10
CA ASP A 63 -13.24 4.25 15.69
C ASP A 63 -11.95 4.57 14.91
N VAL A 64 -11.03 5.33 15.53
CA VAL A 64 -9.70 5.58 14.94
C VAL A 64 -8.93 4.28 14.76
N GLY A 65 -8.90 3.43 15.78
CA GLY A 65 -8.21 2.13 15.71
C GLY A 65 -8.79 1.21 14.63
N ILE A 66 -10.12 1.15 14.51
CA ILE A 66 -10.82 0.43 13.44
C ILE A 66 -10.51 1.02 12.07
N GLY A 67 -10.49 2.36 11.94
CA GLY A 67 -10.13 3.04 10.70
C GLY A 67 -8.72 2.69 10.22
N ILE A 68 -7.75 2.60 11.13
CA ILE A 68 -6.39 2.14 10.80
C ILE A 68 -6.41 0.67 10.35
N ALA A 69 -7.13 -0.21 11.05
CA ALA A 69 -7.23 -1.63 10.71
C ALA A 69 -7.84 -1.84 9.31
N LEU A 70 -8.97 -1.20 9.03
CA LEU A 70 -9.65 -1.31 7.74
C LEU A 70 -8.77 -0.79 6.60
N TYR A 71 -8.12 0.35 6.80
CA TYR A 71 -7.20 0.89 5.81
C TYR A 71 -5.98 -0.03 5.60
N GLY A 72 -5.41 -0.59 6.69
CA GLY A 72 -4.33 -1.57 6.62
C GLY A 72 -4.74 -2.84 5.86
N ALA A 73 -5.96 -3.34 6.08
CA ALA A 73 -6.51 -4.46 5.33
C ALA A 73 -6.65 -4.13 3.84
N CYS A 74 -7.17 -2.94 3.50
CA CYS A 74 -7.20 -2.48 2.11
C CYS A 74 -5.79 -2.40 1.51
N TYR A 75 -4.80 -1.90 2.26
CA TYR A 75 -3.42 -1.82 1.81
C TYR A 75 -2.87 -3.20 1.50
N PHE A 76 -2.99 -4.16 2.42
CA PHE A 76 -2.55 -5.54 2.21
C PHE A 76 -3.22 -6.20 0.98
N LEU A 77 -4.53 -6.04 0.82
CA LEU A 77 -5.26 -6.60 -0.32
C LEU A 77 -4.82 -5.99 -1.65
N VAL A 78 -4.54 -4.69 -1.71
CA VAL A 78 -4.12 -4.07 -2.96
C VAL A 78 -2.63 -4.31 -3.20
N HIS A 79 -1.78 -4.13 -2.20
CA HIS A 79 -0.33 -4.20 -2.29
C HIS A 79 0.15 -5.65 -2.45
N ASP A 80 -0.05 -6.48 -1.44
CA ASP A 80 0.53 -7.82 -1.35
C ASP A 80 -0.23 -8.83 -2.20
N VAL A 81 -1.56 -8.78 -2.17
CA VAL A 81 -2.41 -9.72 -2.92
C VAL A 81 -2.51 -9.30 -4.39
N PHE A 82 -2.85 -8.05 -4.68
CA PHE A 82 -3.12 -7.64 -6.06
C PHE A 82 -1.87 -7.18 -6.83
N ILE A 83 -0.97 -6.39 -6.25
CA ILE A 83 0.20 -5.86 -6.97
C ILE A 83 1.37 -6.85 -6.94
N HIS A 84 1.82 -7.27 -5.76
CA HIS A 84 2.95 -8.19 -5.60
C HIS A 84 2.57 -9.66 -5.86
N GLN A 85 1.27 -9.98 -5.84
CA GLN A 85 0.76 -11.33 -6.10
C GLN A 85 1.35 -12.39 -5.16
N ARG A 86 1.67 -12.02 -3.92
CA ARG A 86 2.05 -12.97 -2.85
C ARG A 86 0.93 -13.99 -2.63
N PHE A 87 -0.32 -13.54 -2.78
CA PHE A 87 -1.51 -14.38 -2.88
C PHE A 87 -2.19 -14.15 -4.22
N LYS A 88 -2.55 -15.22 -4.95
CA LYS A 88 -3.04 -15.11 -6.33
C LYS A 88 -4.56 -14.81 -6.45
N TRP A 89 -5.19 -14.27 -5.41
CA TRP A 89 -6.65 -14.12 -5.34
C TRP A 89 -7.22 -13.12 -6.36
N LEU A 90 -6.53 -12.01 -6.61
CA LEU A 90 -7.02 -10.92 -7.47
C LEU A 90 -6.26 -10.81 -8.81
N LYS A 91 -5.54 -11.87 -9.22
CA LYS A 91 -4.66 -11.85 -10.40
C LYS A 91 -5.37 -11.46 -11.70
N LYS A 92 -6.64 -11.87 -11.88
CA LYS A 92 -7.43 -11.67 -13.10
C LYS A 92 -8.31 -10.40 -13.10
N SER A 93 -8.19 -9.52 -12.11
CA SER A 93 -9.03 -8.32 -12.07
C SER A 93 -8.73 -7.39 -13.26
N LYS A 94 -9.78 -7.02 -14.00
CA LYS A 94 -9.74 -6.09 -15.15
C LYS A 94 -10.20 -4.67 -14.79
N ASN A 95 -10.42 -4.37 -13.51
CA ASN A 95 -10.89 -3.05 -13.09
C ASN A 95 -9.84 -1.97 -13.43
N SER A 96 -10.23 -0.96 -14.23
CA SER A 96 -9.34 0.11 -14.69
C SER A 96 -8.68 0.91 -13.56
N TYR A 97 -9.36 1.08 -12.42
CA TYR A 97 -8.80 1.72 -11.24
C TYR A 97 -7.67 0.90 -10.63
N LEU A 98 -7.94 -0.38 -10.33
CA LEU A 98 -6.94 -1.30 -9.79
C LEU A 98 -5.75 -1.45 -10.76
N MET A 99 -6.02 -1.55 -12.06
CA MET A 99 -4.97 -1.59 -13.08
C MET A 99 -4.12 -0.30 -13.11
N GLY A 100 -4.76 0.86 -12.90
CA GLY A 100 -4.07 2.14 -12.75
C GLY A 100 -3.15 2.18 -11.53
N ILE A 101 -3.64 1.70 -10.37
CA ILE A 101 -2.83 1.58 -9.14
C ILE A 101 -1.62 0.66 -9.37
N ARG A 102 -1.84 -0.53 -9.93
CA ARG A 102 -0.76 -1.48 -10.23
C ARG A 102 0.28 -0.84 -11.15
N LYS A 103 -0.14 -0.03 -12.13
CA LYS A 103 0.77 0.68 -13.03
C LYS A 103 1.57 1.76 -12.29
N ALA A 104 0.91 2.58 -11.48
CA ALA A 104 1.57 3.61 -10.69
C ALA A 104 2.62 3.01 -9.73
N HIS A 105 2.27 1.94 -9.02
CA HIS A 105 3.18 1.21 -8.13
C HIS A 105 4.33 0.57 -8.90
N LYS A 106 4.07 0.03 -10.09
CA LYS A 106 5.15 -0.49 -10.95
C LYS A 106 6.12 0.61 -11.38
N VAL A 107 5.63 1.82 -11.66
CA VAL A 107 6.49 2.97 -11.99
C VAL A 107 7.30 3.40 -10.77
N HIS A 108 6.70 3.40 -9.58
CA HIS A 108 7.39 3.65 -8.33
C HIS A 108 8.61 2.72 -8.16
N HIS A 109 8.41 1.41 -8.33
CA HIS A 109 9.46 0.39 -8.23
C HIS A 109 10.47 0.34 -9.39
N LYS A 110 10.31 1.16 -10.45
CA LYS A 110 11.36 1.25 -11.47
C LYS A 110 12.61 1.95 -10.93
N HIS A 111 12.43 2.83 -9.96
CA HIS A 111 13.53 3.48 -9.25
C HIS A 111 13.91 2.59 -8.08
N LEU A 112 15.06 1.91 -8.19
CA LEU A 112 15.56 0.98 -7.18
C LEU A 112 16.30 1.68 -6.04
N GLY A 113 16.57 2.97 -6.21
CA GLY A 113 17.19 3.82 -5.20
C GLY A 113 16.17 4.50 -4.31
N LYS A 114 16.69 5.12 -3.25
CA LYS A 114 15.93 5.94 -2.30
C LYS A 114 15.41 7.23 -2.94
N GLU A 115 16.23 7.80 -3.83
CA GLU A 115 15.96 9.07 -4.50
C GLU A 115 15.20 8.83 -5.82
N ASP A 116 14.57 9.89 -6.33
CA ASP A 116 13.81 9.90 -7.60
C ASP A 116 12.59 8.96 -7.66
N GLY A 117 12.18 8.40 -6.52
CA GLY A 117 10.91 7.67 -6.41
C GLY A 117 9.73 8.57 -6.80
N GLU A 118 8.90 8.08 -7.71
CA GLU A 118 7.62 8.72 -8.06
C GLU A 118 6.45 7.89 -7.53
N CYS A 119 5.30 8.52 -7.28
CA CYS A 119 4.04 7.83 -6.94
C CYS A 119 4.07 6.99 -5.64
N PHE A 120 4.32 7.63 -4.50
CA PHE A 120 4.29 7.00 -3.17
C PHE A 120 2.88 6.66 -2.64
N GLY A 121 1.82 7.11 -3.32
CA GLY A 121 0.43 6.85 -2.92
C GLY A 121 0.01 5.43 -3.27
N MET A 122 -0.84 4.83 -2.44
CA MET A 122 -1.27 3.44 -2.60
C MET A 122 -2.64 3.36 -3.26
N LEU A 123 -3.67 3.95 -2.64
CA LEU A 123 -5.03 3.93 -3.20
C LEU A 123 -5.25 5.18 -4.07
N ILE A 124 -4.63 6.31 -3.71
CA ILE A 124 -4.75 7.54 -4.49
C ILE A 124 -3.49 7.72 -5.33
N VAL A 125 -3.62 7.50 -6.64
CA VAL A 125 -2.53 7.59 -7.61
C VAL A 125 -2.83 8.66 -8.67
N PRO A 126 -1.81 9.21 -9.36
CA PRO A 126 -2.04 10.21 -10.40
C PRO A 126 -3.02 9.73 -11.48
N LEU A 127 -4.01 10.58 -11.80
CA LEU A 127 -5.11 10.25 -12.71
C LEU A 127 -4.65 9.77 -14.10
N LYS A 128 -3.44 10.16 -14.53
CA LYS A 128 -2.84 9.69 -15.80
C LYS A 128 -2.81 8.16 -15.90
N TYR A 129 -2.46 7.45 -14.82
CA TYR A 129 -2.36 5.98 -14.84
C TYR A 129 -3.72 5.30 -14.92
N ILE A 130 -4.74 5.86 -14.26
CA ILE A 130 -6.12 5.33 -14.32
C ILE A 130 -6.70 5.53 -15.72
N ARG A 131 -6.46 6.70 -16.35
CA ARG A 131 -6.89 6.99 -17.73
C ARG A 131 -6.22 6.05 -18.74
N GLU A 132 -4.93 5.83 -18.60
CA GLU A 132 -4.18 4.88 -19.45
C GLU A 132 -4.69 3.45 -19.30
N ALA A 133 -4.95 3.00 -18.06
CA ALA A 133 -5.51 1.68 -17.79
C ALA A 133 -6.92 1.53 -18.41
N LYS A 134 -7.76 2.57 -18.30
CA LYS A 134 -9.09 2.58 -18.92
C LYS A 134 -9.01 2.45 -20.44
N ARG A 135 -8.10 3.21 -21.09
CA ARG A 135 -7.86 3.12 -22.54
C ARG A 135 -7.40 1.72 -22.97
N ALA A 136 -6.43 1.15 -22.27
CA ALA A 136 -5.91 -0.19 -22.56
C ALA A 136 -7.00 -1.27 -22.47
N ASN A 137 -7.87 -1.18 -21.45
CA ASN A 137 -9.00 -2.11 -21.29
C ASN A 137 -10.02 -2.00 -22.43
N THR A 138 -10.30 -0.78 -22.91
CA THR A 138 -11.24 -0.55 -24.02
C THR A 138 -10.69 -1.06 -25.37
N VAL A 139 -9.38 -0.97 -25.59
CA VAL A 139 -8.73 -1.51 -26.81
C VAL A 139 -8.70 -3.03 -26.78
N SER A 140 -8.43 -3.65 -25.62
CA SER A 140 -8.39 -5.11 -25.47
C SER A 140 -9.77 -5.80 -25.55
N SER A 141 -10.86 -5.04 -25.50
CA SER A 141 -12.24 -5.57 -25.64
C SER A 141 -12.81 -5.47 -27.05
N ARG A 142 -12.06 -4.91 -27.99
CA ARG A 142 -12.36 -4.93 -29.43
C ARG A 142 -11.55 -6.03 -30.09
#